data_AF-A0A7Y5VGN9-F1
#
_entry.id   AF-A0A7Y5VGN9-F1
#
_cell.length_a   1.000
_cell.length_b   1.000
_cell.length_c   1.000
_cell.angle_alpha   90.00
_cell.angle_beta   90.00
_cell.angle_gamma   90.00
#
_symmetry.space_group_name_H-M   'P 1'
#
loop_
_entity.id
_entity.type
_entity.pdbx_description
1 polymer ?
#
loop_
_entity_poly.entity_id
_entity_poly.type
_entity_poly.pdbx_seq_one_letter_code
_entity_poly.pdbx_strand_id
1 'polypeptide(L)'
;MQILPFHGKGYQDCAKRWAFTKRYDRAMQRGVLSGISIFAVLCGGVVAQTASEKYQAVQQAWKAAYSKPWHRVSSYELTASDGKKLTGAVEETYFSDTERSLVVTGSVTYQEIRNASGTFERGAAPPFLLRLALDSLTRLPDVSSDKDLSLTTGDSLKGAVELQCASLARKDIKPNAKLGSPEIQYCFDHQDAVLRAVHQSVIFTVYNRTGKFRDAYVPLRVETAISNQPVVSVNVQKLEQGIGDKSLLDIPSGAQKIEDEAVVAPVEVKSSKKIPPEYPMMARSSHISGTVVLAVTIDRDGVVKAVEPVASPNRLLTDASTEVVKRWQYKGDGLSSRVRTLVIINYSIGD
;
A
#
# COMPACT_ATOMS: atom_id res chain seq x y z
N MET A 1 17.54 -20.80 0.34
CA MET A 1 17.93 -20.06 -0.89
C MET A 1 19.07 -19.13 -0.50
N GLN A 2 20.32 -19.54 -0.75
CA GLN A 2 21.51 -18.76 -0.41
C GLN A 2 21.63 -17.55 -1.37
N ILE A 3 21.87 -16.37 -0.82
CA ILE A 3 22.16 -15.16 -1.59
C ILE A 3 23.61 -14.77 -1.30
N LEU A 4 24.42 -14.68 -2.35
CA LEU A 4 25.84 -14.33 -2.31
C LEU A 4 26.03 -12.82 -2.03
N PRO A 5 27.14 -12.41 -1.38
CA PRO A 5 27.37 -11.01 -1.04
C PRO A 5 28.00 -10.23 -2.21
N PHE A 6 27.42 -9.06 -2.49
CA PHE A 6 27.99 -8.02 -3.35
C PHE A 6 29.22 -7.38 -2.67
N HIS A 7 30.41 -7.48 -3.26
CA HIS A 7 31.61 -6.76 -2.83
C HIS A 7 31.83 -5.51 -3.71
N GLY A 8 31.47 -4.33 -3.20
CA GLY A 8 31.79 -3.03 -3.81
C GLY A 8 33.04 -2.41 -3.17
N LYS A 9 34.05 -2.10 -3.99
CA LYS A 9 35.40 -1.59 -3.65
C LYS A 9 35.49 -0.22 -2.93
N GLY A 10 34.42 0.34 -2.37
CA GLY A 10 34.40 1.70 -1.81
C GLY A 10 34.96 1.85 -0.38
N TYR A 11 35.17 0.75 0.36
CA TYR A 11 35.52 0.81 1.80
C TYR A 11 37.03 0.90 2.09
N GLN A 12 37.88 0.53 1.14
CA GLN A 12 39.34 0.37 1.37
C GLN A 12 40.13 1.70 1.39
N ASP A 13 39.62 2.78 0.82
CA ASP A 13 40.33 4.07 0.80
C ASP A 13 40.11 4.92 2.06
N CYS A 14 39.10 4.62 2.87
CA CYS A 14 38.84 5.34 4.12
C CYS A 14 39.79 4.89 5.26
N ALA A 15 40.17 3.62 5.27
CA ALA A 15 41.03 3.03 6.31
C ALA A 15 42.49 3.54 6.25
N LYS A 16 42.98 3.95 5.07
CA LYS A 16 44.36 4.44 4.91
C LYS A 16 44.59 5.85 5.48
N ARG A 17 43.53 6.66 5.64
CA ARG A 17 43.60 8.00 6.26
C ARG A 17 43.54 7.98 7.79
N TRP A 18 43.09 6.87 8.39
CA TRP A 18 43.03 6.69 9.85
C TRP A 18 44.40 6.51 10.50
N ALA A 19 45.46 6.21 9.73
CA ALA A 19 46.82 6.13 10.26
C ALA A 19 47.42 7.51 10.59
N PHE A 20 46.85 8.61 10.06
CA PHE A 20 47.36 9.97 10.30
C PHE A 20 46.85 10.58 11.62
N THR A 21 45.70 10.13 12.13
CA THR A 21 45.07 10.68 13.34
C THR A 21 45.78 10.27 14.63
N LYS A 22 46.49 9.14 14.69
CA LYS A 22 47.29 8.74 15.87
C LYS A 22 48.55 9.59 16.10
N ARG A 23 48.99 10.40 15.14
CA ARG A 23 50.11 11.36 15.33
C ARG A 23 49.63 12.72 15.86
N TYR A 24 48.36 13.07 15.67
CA TYR A 24 47.82 14.37 16.07
C TYR A 24 47.40 14.41 17.55
N ASP A 25 46.93 13.27 18.10
CA ASP A 25 46.59 13.14 19.53
C ASP A 25 47.78 13.33 20.48
N ARG A 26 49.03 13.15 20.00
CA ARG A 26 50.23 13.45 20.79
C ARG A 26 50.58 14.95 20.84
N ALA A 27 49.98 15.77 19.99
CA ALA A 27 50.22 17.22 19.95
C ALA A 27 49.22 18.02 20.81
N MET A 28 48.00 17.50 21.02
CA MET A 28 46.96 18.18 21.83
C MET A 28 47.13 18.06 23.36
N GLN A 29 47.99 17.17 23.87
CA GLN A 29 48.32 17.12 25.30
C GLN A 29 49.31 18.21 25.78
N ARG A 30 49.74 19.13 24.90
CA ARG A 30 50.68 20.22 25.24
C ARG A 30 50.08 21.62 25.18
N GLY A 31 48.78 21.76 25.49
CA GLY A 31 48.19 22.98 26.03
C GLY A 31 48.53 24.30 25.32
N VAL A 32 48.32 24.40 24.01
CA VAL A 32 48.46 25.66 23.28
C VAL A 32 47.28 25.83 22.30
N LEU A 33 46.53 26.92 22.52
CA LEU A 33 45.46 27.56 21.73
C LEU A 33 44.01 27.35 22.20
N SER A 34 43.47 28.45 22.76
CA SER A 34 42.06 28.79 22.78
C SER A 34 41.62 29.29 21.39
N GLY A 35 40.49 28.80 20.88
CA GLY A 35 39.97 29.26 19.59
C GLY A 35 38.78 28.44 19.12
N ILE A 36 37.60 29.02 19.24
CA ILE A 36 36.34 28.52 18.67
C ILE A 36 36.40 28.60 17.13
N SER A 37 35.71 27.66 16.47
CA SER A 37 35.29 27.62 15.06
C SER A 37 36.19 26.95 14.03
N ILE A 38 35.49 26.24 13.13
CA ILE A 38 35.94 25.55 11.90
C ILE A 38 36.39 24.09 12.09
N PHE A 39 35.48 23.21 12.50
CA PHE A 39 35.63 21.76 12.23
C PHE A 39 34.28 21.04 11.96
N ALA A 40 33.26 21.76 11.50
CA ALA A 40 31.95 21.19 11.17
C ALA A 40 31.65 21.14 9.65
N VAL A 41 32.65 21.30 8.78
CA VAL A 41 32.39 21.44 7.31
C VAL A 41 33.07 20.38 6.44
N LEU A 42 33.92 19.49 6.96
CA LEU A 42 34.72 18.59 6.10
C LEU A 42 34.61 17.09 6.37
N CYS A 43 33.68 16.67 7.23
CA CYS A 43 33.14 15.32 7.21
C CYS A 43 31.63 15.47 7.25
N GLY A 44 30.98 15.45 6.08
CA GLY A 44 29.53 15.30 6.01
C GLY A 44 29.17 13.98 6.69
N GLY A 45 28.86 14.06 7.99
CA GLY A 45 28.24 12.95 8.69
C GLY A 45 26.94 12.67 7.96
N VAL A 46 26.79 11.46 7.43
CA VAL A 46 25.50 10.99 6.96
C VAL A 46 24.62 10.93 8.20
N VAL A 47 23.81 11.97 8.41
CA VAL A 47 22.78 11.96 9.45
C VAL A 47 21.84 10.81 9.09
N ALA A 48 21.73 9.81 9.97
CA ALA A 48 20.83 8.69 9.77
C ALA A 48 19.40 9.25 9.68
N GLN A 49 18.72 8.99 8.55
CA GLN A 49 17.35 9.44 8.34
C GLN A 49 16.40 8.71 9.29
N THR A 50 15.49 9.46 9.90
CA THR A 50 14.35 8.92 10.63
C THR A 50 13.39 8.20 9.69
N ALA A 51 12.55 7.31 10.23
CA ALA A 51 11.53 6.63 9.42
C ALA A 51 10.51 7.62 8.80
N SER A 52 10.30 8.77 9.45
CA SER A 52 9.46 9.86 8.93
C SER A 52 10.07 10.53 7.70
N GLU A 53 11.37 10.85 7.75
CA GLU A 53 12.11 11.40 6.61
C GLU A 53 12.19 10.40 5.45
N LYS A 54 12.40 9.10 5.76
CA LYS A 54 12.37 8.02 4.76
C LYS A 54 11.02 7.94 4.06
N TYR A 55 9.91 8.00 4.80
CA TYR A 55 8.57 8.03 4.22
C TYR A 55 8.40 9.19 3.23
N GLN A 56 8.75 10.42 3.64
CA GLN A 56 8.63 11.60 2.78
C GLN A 56 9.52 11.48 1.54
N ALA A 57 10.75 10.98 1.70
CA ALA A 57 11.68 10.76 0.60
C ALA A 57 11.14 9.75 -0.41
N VAL A 58 10.61 8.60 0.04
CA VAL A 58 10.01 7.59 -0.83
C VAL A 58 8.79 8.14 -1.54
N GLN A 59 7.91 8.85 -0.82
CA GLN A 59 6.70 9.43 -1.39
C GLN A 59 7.04 10.43 -2.52
N GLN A 60 8.00 11.32 -2.30
CA GLN A 60 8.45 12.29 -3.30
C GLN A 60 9.13 11.59 -4.49
N ALA A 61 10.01 10.63 -4.22
CA ALA A 61 10.73 9.89 -5.24
C ALA A 61 9.78 9.09 -6.14
N TRP A 62 8.78 8.41 -5.57
CA TRP A 62 7.77 7.67 -6.32
C TRP A 62 6.89 8.60 -7.14
N LYS A 63 6.44 9.72 -6.57
CA LYS A 63 5.65 10.72 -7.30
C LYS A 63 6.39 11.25 -8.53
N ALA A 64 7.69 11.51 -8.41
CA ALA A 64 8.54 11.94 -9.53
C ALA A 64 8.79 10.80 -10.53
N ALA A 65 9.09 9.59 -10.05
CA ALA A 65 9.37 8.44 -10.90
C ALA A 65 8.16 8.04 -11.75
N TYR A 66 6.95 8.11 -11.20
CA TYR A 66 5.68 7.86 -11.90
C TYR A 66 5.06 9.13 -12.50
N SER A 67 5.85 10.17 -12.76
CA SER A 67 5.37 11.29 -13.58
C SER A 67 5.03 10.78 -14.98
N LYS A 68 3.85 11.15 -15.46
CA LYS A 68 3.31 10.63 -16.72
C LYS A 68 4.09 11.26 -17.88
N PRO A 69 4.26 10.54 -18.99
CA PRO A 69 3.69 9.24 -19.31
C PRO A 69 4.53 8.05 -18.81
N TRP A 70 3.87 6.92 -18.55
CA TRP A 70 4.52 5.65 -18.23
C TRP A 70 3.65 4.45 -18.61
N HIS A 71 4.31 3.32 -18.82
CA HIS A 71 3.70 2.06 -19.23
C HIS A 71 4.22 0.90 -18.38
N ARG A 72 3.31 0.02 -17.96
CA ARG A 72 3.60 -1.12 -17.09
C ARG A 72 2.86 -2.37 -17.55
N VAL A 73 3.59 -3.50 -17.60
CA VAL A 73 3.02 -4.84 -17.74
C VAL A 73 3.35 -5.65 -16.50
N SER A 74 2.34 -6.27 -15.90
CA SER A 74 2.46 -7.11 -14.70
C SER A 74 1.72 -8.43 -14.87
N SER A 75 2.20 -9.50 -14.24
CA SER A 75 1.36 -10.69 -13.97
C SER A 75 0.78 -10.63 -12.57
N TYR A 76 -0.34 -11.31 -12.36
CA TYR A 76 -0.95 -11.47 -11.05
C TYR A 76 -1.34 -12.91 -10.76
N GLU A 77 -1.29 -13.25 -9.47
CA GLU A 77 -1.86 -14.46 -8.88
C GLU A 77 -2.65 -14.05 -7.64
N LEU A 78 -3.92 -14.42 -7.58
CA LEU A 78 -4.85 -14.07 -6.50
C LEU A 78 -5.61 -15.33 -6.07
N THR A 79 -5.72 -15.54 -4.76
CA THR A 79 -6.64 -16.54 -4.19
C THR A 79 -7.88 -15.82 -3.68
N ALA A 80 -9.03 -16.05 -4.29
CA ALA A 80 -10.30 -15.46 -3.83
C ALA A 80 -10.73 -16.08 -2.48
N SER A 81 -11.66 -15.42 -1.79
CA SER A 81 -12.14 -15.85 -0.47
C SER A 81 -12.82 -17.24 -0.47
N ASP A 82 -13.27 -17.70 -1.64
CA ASP A 82 -13.85 -19.04 -1.85
C ASP A 82 -12.77 -20.11 -2.15
N GLY A 83 -11.50 -19.74 -2.13
CA GLY A 83 -10.36 -20.61 -2.46
C GLY A 83 -10.04 -20.70 -3.94
N LYS A 84 -10.81 -20.06 -4.83
CA LYS A 84 -10.53 -20.07 -6.27
C LYS A 84 -9.26 -19.29 -6.57
N LYS A 85 -8.35 -19.91 -7.32
CA LYS A 85 -7.15 -19.25 -7.83
C LYS A 85 -7.47 -18.50 -9.12
N LEU A 86 -7.10 -17.24 -9.18
CA LEU A 86 -7.22 -16.34 -10.32
C LEU A 86 -5.81 -15.91 -10.74
N THR A 87 -5.52 -16.01 -12.02
CA THR A 87 -4.20 -15.63 -12.58
C THR A 87 -4.38 -14.89 -13.88
N GLY A 88 -3.40 -14.07 -14.25
CA GLY A 88 -3.46 -13.32 -15.49
C GLY A 88 -2.40 -12.22 -15.62
N ALA A 89 -2.67 -11.29 -16.52
CA ALA A 89 -1.81 -10.14 -16.78
C ALA A 89 -2.59 -8.83 -16.71
N VAL A 90 -1.87 -7.78 -16.33
CA VAL A 90 -2.36 -6.40 -16.28
C VAL A 90 -1.41 -5.54 -17.10
N GLU A 91 -1.96 -4.84 -18.07
CA GLU A 91 -1.28 -3.84 -18.86
C GLU A 91 -1.88 -2.47 -18.56
N GLU A 92 -1.05 -1.53 -18.14
CA GLU A 92 -1.49 -0.21 -17.71
C GLU A 92 -0.60 0.86 -18.33
N THR A 93 -1.24 1.85 -18.93
CA THR A 93 -0.58 2.99 -19.57
C THR A 93 -1.21 4.27 -19.08
N TYR A 94 -0.42 5.17 -18.51
CA TYR A 94 -0.84 6.53 -18.19
C TYR A 94 -0.23 7.49 -19.19
N PHE A 95 -1.10 8.25 -19.87
CA PHE A 95 -0.70 9.29 -20.82
C PHE A 95 -0.62 10.66 -20.14
N SER A 96 -1.56 10.93 -19.23
CA SER A 96 -1.61 12.14 -18.40
C SER A 96 -2.31 11.82 -17.06
N ASP A 97 -2.61 12.83 -16.24
CA ASP A 97 -3.39 12.63 -15.02
C ASP A 97 -4.87 12.28 -15.29
N THR A 98 -5.37 12.61 -16.48
CA THR A 98 -6.76 12.38 -16.90
C THR A 98 -6.89 11.33 -18.00
N GLU A 99 -5.79 10.85 -18.57
CA GLU A 99 -5.79 9.87 -19.65
C GLU A 99 -5.05 8.60 -19.25
N ARG A 100 -5.76 7.47 -19.23
CA ARG A 100 -5.19 6.15 -18.93
C ARG A 100 -5.87 5.03 -19.71
N SER A 101 -5.14 3.95 -19.92
CA SER A 101 -5.64 2.66 -20.40
C SER A 101 -5.23 1.57 -19.42
N LEU A 102 -6.17 0.72 -19.03
CA LEU A 102 -5.97 -0.43 -18.15
C LEU A 102 -6.62 -1.65 -18.81
N VAL A 103 -5.84 -2.71 -19.02
CA VAL A 103 -6.32 -3.98 -19.58
C VAL A 103 -5.93 -5.10 -18.64
N VAL A 104 -6.90 -5.94 -18.26
CA VAL A 104 -6.69 -7.16 -17.47
C VAL A 104 -7.14 -8.35 -18.28
N THR A 105 -6.29 -9.38 -18.33
CA THR A 105 -6.55 -10.62 -19.07
C THR A 105 -6.24 -11.83 -18.21
N GLY A 106 -6.70 -13.02 -18.63
CA GLY A 106 -6.52 -14.28 -17.92
C GLY A 106 -7.82 -14.76 -17.30
N SER A 107 -7.81 -15.04 -16.00
CA SER A 107 -9.00 -15.52 -15.26
C SER A 107 -10.12 -14.48 -15.19
N VAL A 108 -9.79 -13.20 -15.38
CA VAL A 108 -10.73 -12.08 -15.50
C VAL A 108 -10.35 -11.30 -16.75
N THR A 109 -11.34 -10.89 -17.53
CA THR A 109 -11.14 -9.98 -18.68
C THR A 109 -11.82 -8.66 -18.38
N TYR A 110 -11.03 -7.59 -18.38
CA TYR A 110 -11.46 -6.24 -18.08
C TYR A 110 -10.68 -5.24 -18.92
N GLN A 111 -11.35 -4.19 -19.37
CA GLN A 111 -10.71 -3.05 -20.01
C GLN A 111 -11.33 -1.78 -19.45
N GLU A 112 -10.50 -0.82 -19.05
CA GLU A 112 -10.91 0.52 -18.67
C GLU A 112 -10.09 1.55 -19.43
N ILE A 113 -10.79 2.50 -20.05
CA ILE A 113 -10.21 3.64 -20.74
C ILE A 113 -10.69 4.91 -20.07
N ARG A 114 -9.77 5.82 -19.77
CA ARG A 114 -10.07 7.19 -19.34
C ARG A 114 -9.54 8.15 -20.40
N ASN A 115 -10.41 9.00 -20.91
CA ASN A 115 -10.07 10.05 -21.87
C ASN A 115 -10.91 11.32 -21.61
N ALA A 116 -10.83 12.30 -22.51
CA ALA A 116 -11.58 13.55 -22.39
C ALA A 116 -13.12 13.36 -22.32
N SER A 117 -13.67 12.26 -22.81
CA SER A 117 -15.11 11.95 -22.79
C SER A 117 -15.57 11.29 -21.48
N GLY A 118 -14.63 10.89 -20.62
CA GLY A 118 -14.86 10.25 -19.33
C GLY A 118 -14.14 8.91 -19.19
N THR A 119 -14.60 8.11 -18.22
CA THR A 119 -14.10 6.75 -17.98
C THR A 119 -15.08 5.74 -18.55
N PHE A 120 -14.59 4.76 -19.29
CA PHE A 120 -15.36 3.70 -19.91
C PHE A 120 -14.78 2.34 -19.53
N GLU A 121 -15.63 1.37 -19.21
CA GLU A 121 -15.21 0.01 -18.91
C GLU A 121 -15.95 -1.06 -19.71
N ARG A 122 -15.30 -2.20 -19.85
CA ARG A 122 -15.88 -3.41 -20.44
C ARG A 122 -15.36 -4.64 -19.70
N GLY A 123 -16.24 -5.60 -19.46
CA GLY A 123 -15.89 -6.88 -18.83
C GLY A 123 -16.13 -6.89 -17.33
N ALA A 124 -15.55 -7.87 -16.64
CA ALA A 124 -15.75 -8.06 -15.21
C ALA A 124 -14.73 -7.23 -14.43
N ALA A 125 -15.19 -6.34 -13.55
CA ALA A 125 -14.32 -5.49 -12.76
C ALA A 125 -13.27 -6.31 -11.98
N PRO A 126 -12.00 -5.86 -11.91
CA PRO A 126 -10.97 -6.58 -11.19
C PRO A 126 -11.30 -6.67 -9.69
N PRO A 127 -11.00 -7.80 -9.02
CA PRO A 127 -11.20 -7.94 -7.58
C PRO A 127 -10.51 -6.82 -6.79
N PHE A 128 -11.10 -6.42 -5.66
CA PHE A 128 -10.60 -5.36 -4.79
C PHE A 128 -9.12 -5.50 -4.47
N LEU A 129 -8.68 -6.70 -4.08
CA LEU A 129 -7.29 -6.95 -3.74
C LEU A 129 -6.32 -6.79 -4.91
N LEU A 130 -6.74 -7.17 -6.13
CA LEU A 130 -5.91 -6.96 -7.31
C LEU A 130 -5.71 -5.46 -7.55
N ARG A 131 -6.78 -4.65 -7.44
CA ARG A 131 -6.67 -3.18 -7.56
C ARG A 131 -5.77 -2.58 -6.48
N LEU A 132 -5.97 -2.98 -5.23
CA LEU A 132 -5.16 -2.52 -4.10
C LEU A 132 -3.66 -2.83 -4.29
N ALA A 133 -3.34 -4.03 -4.78
CA ALA A 133 -1.97 -4.42 -5.09
C ALA A 133 -1.39 -3.65 -6.29
N LEU A 134 -2.20 -3.35 -7.31
CA LEU A 134 -1.77 -2.53 -8.45
C LEU A 134 -1.49 -1.08 -8.05
N ASP A 135 -2.31 -0.51 -7.16
CA ASP A 135 -2.15 0.84 -6.60
C ASP A 135 -0.88 0.92 -5.75
N SER A 136 -0.63 -0.08 -4.89
CA SER A 136 0.52 -0.11 -3.97
C SER A 136 1.87 -0.16 -4.69
N LEU A 137 1.90 -0.57 -5.96
CA LEU A 137 3.10 -0.54 -6.81
C LEU A 137 3.49 0.87 -7.30
N THR A 138 2.52 1.77 -7.44
CA THR A 138 2.73 3.09 -8.06
C THR A 138 2.59 4.25 -7.09
N ARG A 139 1.88 4.03 -5.97
CA ARG A 139 1.59 5.07 -4.99
C ARG A 139 1.74 4.50 -3.59
N LEU A 140 2.36 5.29 -2.73
CA LEU A 140 2.20 5.12 -1.29
C LEU A 140 0.86 5.73 -0.90
N PRO A 141 0.08 5.09 0.00
CA PRO A 141 -1.06 5.73 0.63
C PRO A 141 -0.63 7.08 1.20
N ASP A 142 -1.12 8.16 0.61
CA ASP A 142 -0.82 9.53 1.03
C ASP A 142 -1.91 9.97 2.00
N VAL A 143 -1.56 10.03 3.28
CA VAL A 143 -2.47 10.57 4.31
C VAL A 143 -2.02 11.92 4.83
N SER A 144 -1.01 12.55 4.20
CA SER A 144 -0.42 13.80 4.68
C SER A 144 -1.39 15.00 4.59
N SER A 145 -2.48 14.86 3.84
CA SER A 145 -3.55 15.86 3.75
C SER A 145 -4.48 15.87 4.96
N ASP A 146 -4.48 14.83 5.80
CA ASP A 146 -5.27 14.80 7.04
C ASP A 146 -4.50 15.51 8.16
N LYS A 147 -5.00 16.68 8.58
CA LYS A 147 -4.37 17.50 9.62
C LYS A 147 -4.34 16.80 10.99
N ASP A 148 -5.25 15.85 11.18
CA ASP A 148 -5.38 15.07 12.41
C ASP A 148 -4.45 13.86 12.40
N LEU A 149 -3.80 13.52 11.28
CA LEU A 149 -2.76 12.49 11.24
C LEU A 149 -1.37 13.09 11.47
N SER A 150 -0.56 12.41 12.28
CA SER A 150 0.86 12.69 12.43
C SER A 150 1.66 11.41 12.29
N LEU A 151 2.76 11.51 11.56
CA LEU A 151 3.74 10.45 11.44
C LEU A 151 4.56 10.41 12.73
N THR A 152 4.41 9.34 13.48
CA THR A 152 5.23 9.02 14.65
C THR A 152 6.28 7.99 14.24
N THR A 153 7.50 8.12 14.75
CA THR A 153 8.50 7.07 14.57
C THR A 153 8.04 5.86 15.38
N GLY A 154 7.82 4.73 14.72
CA GLY A 154 7.45 3.47 15.36
C GLY A 154 8.67 2.64 15.73
N ASP A 155 8.44 1.58 16.48
CA ASP A 155 9.48 0.60 16.84
C ASP A 155 10.03 -0.13 15.61
N SER A 156 11.27 -0.59 15.69
CA SER A 156 11.85 -1.47 14.66
C SER A 156 11.14 -2.82 14.65
N LEU A 157 10.66 -3.25 13.47
CA LEU A 157 10.24 -4.64 13.30
C LEU A 157 11.49 -5.51 13.21
N LYS A 158 11.65 -6.41 14.19
CA LYS A 158 12.77 -7.35 14.26
C LYS A 158 12.33 -8.72 13.72
N GLY A 159 12.90 -9.10 12.58
CA GLY A 159 12.80 -10.44 12.00
C GLY A 159 14.16 -10.90 11.50
N ALA A 160 14.19 -11.65 10.39
CA ALA A 160 15.45 -12.00 9.70
C ALA A 160 16.19 -10.76 9.15
N VAL A 161 15.46 -9.65 8.96
CA VAL A 161 15.97 -8.33 8.61
C VAL A 161 15.39 -7.34 9.60
N GLU A 162 16.21 -6.38 10.05
CA GLU A 162 15.75 -5.28 10.88
C GLU A 162 15.17 -4.18 9.99
N LEU A 163 13.95 -3.76 10.27
CA LEU A 163 13.26 -2.69 9.52
C LEU A 163 12.98 -1.50 10.44
N GLN A 164 13.16 -0.29 9.92
CA GLN A 164 12.76 0.93 10.61
C GLN A 164 11.36 1.33 10.17
N CYS A 165 10.44 1.54 11.12
CA CYS A 165 9.05 1.79 10.81
C CYS A 165 8.57 3.18 11.24
N ALA A 166 7.68 3.75 10.44
CA ALA A 166 6.95 4.98 10.73
C ALA A 166 5.46 4.67 10.76
N SER A 167 4.75 5.31 11.68
CA SER A 167 3.40 4.99 12.06
C SER A 167 2.52 6.23 11.93
N LEU A 168 1.39 6.13 11.25
CA LEU A 168 0.43 7.24 11.18
C LEU A 168 -0.56 7.15 12.32
N ALA A 169 -0.43 8.07 13.27
CA ALA A 169 -1.32 8.17 14.41
C ALA A 169 -2.23 9.38 14.27
N ARG A 170 -3.52 9.16 14.52
CA ARG A 170 -4.54 10.19 14.73
C ARG A 170 -4.25 10.94 16.04
N LYS A 171 -4.06 12.26 15.98
CA LYS A 171 -3.80 13.14 17.13
C LYS A 171 -5.00 13.23 18.08
N ASP A 172 -6.21 13.09 17.56
CA ASP A 172 -7.45 13.21 18.31
C ASP A 172 -7.88 11.90 19.01
N ILE A 173 -7.22 10.79 18.71
CA ILE A 173 -7.44 9.49 19.35
C ILE A 173 -6.32 9.24 20.36
N LYS A 174 -6.65 9.24 21.66
CA LYS A 174 -5.70 8.78 22.68
C LYS A 174 -5.38 7.30 22.41
N PRO A 175 -4.10 6.88 22.40
CA PRO A 175 -3.72 5.49 22.20
C PRO A 175 -4.47 4.62 23.21
N ASN A 176 -5.47 3.86 22.74
CA ASN A 176 -6.22 2.95 23.57
C ASN A 176 -5.60 1.56 23.43
N ALA A 177 -5.10 1.01 24.53
CA ALA A 177 -4.45 -0.30 24.56
C ALA A 177 -5.33 -1.46 24.04
N LYS A 178 -6.65 -1.24 23.89
CA LYS A 178 -7.60 -2.24 23.33
C LYS A 178 -7.91 -2.10 21.84
N LEU A 179 -7.60 -0.97 21.19
CA LEU A 179 -8.06 -0.69 19.81
C LEU A 179 -6.94 -0.66 18.77
N GLY A 180 -5.67 -0.82 19.19
CA GLY A 180 -4.52 -0.75 18.30
C GLY A 180 -4.20 0.69 17.86
N SER A 181 -2.92 0.99 17.71
CA SER A 181 -2.39 2.17 17.02
C SER A 181 -1.22 1.64 16.19
N PRO A 182 -1.00 2.03 14.93
CA PRO A 182 -1.55 3.12 14.10
C PRO A 182 -2.53 2.59 13.01
N GLU A 183 -3.27 3.47 12.32
CA GLU A 183 -4.13 3.04 11.19
C GLU A 183 -3.31 2.48 10.02
N ILE A 184 -2.10 3.02 9.82
CA ILE A 184 -1.15 2.59 8.79
C ILE A 184 0.29 2.68 9.35
N GLN A 185 1.09 1.64 9.13
CA GLN A 185 2.52 1.58 9.44
C GLN A 185 3.31 1.32 8.16
N TYR A 186 4.37 2.09 7.90
CA TYR A 186 5.32 1.89 6.81
C TYR A 186 6.64 1.44 7.38
N CYS A 187 7.24 0.42 6.79
CA CYS A 187 8.52 -0.11 7.22
C CYS A 187 9.51 -0.08 6.08
N PHE A 188 10.68 0.46 6.38
CA PHE A 188 11.78 0.71 5.45
C PHE A 188 12.97 -0.16 5.80
N ASP A 189 13.83 -0.34 4.81
CA ASP A 189 15.16 -0.86 5.01
C ASP A 189 15.89 -0.05 6.11
N HIS A 190 16.70 -0.72 6.92
CA HIS A 190 17.37 -0.09 8.04
C HIS A 190 18.31 1.05 7.58
N GLN A 191 18.99 0.86 6.45
CA GLN A 191 19.99 1.83 5.98
C GLN A 191 19.41 2.80 4.95
N ASP A 192 18.62 2.27 4.02
CA ASP A 192 18.14 3.05 2.87
C ASP A 192 16.67 3.46 3.00
N ALA A 193 16.28 4.52 2.30
CA ALA A 193 14.88 4.90 2.11
C ALA A 193 14.22 3.97 1.07
N VAL A 194 14.19 2.66 1.37
CA VAL A 194 13.56 1.63 0.53
C VAL A 194 12.41 1.02 1.31
N LEU A 195 11.19 1.20 0.83
CA LEU A 195 10.00 0.63 1.43
C LEU A 195 10.02 -0.91 1.31
N ARG A 196 9.75 -1.60 2.43
CA ARG A 196 9.75 -3.07 2.53
C ARG A 196 8.40 -3.62 2.92
N ALA A 197 7.64 -2.91 3.74
CA ALA A 197 6.28 -3.34 4.10
C ALA A 197 5.38 -2.14 4.43
N VAL A 198 4.08 -2.33 4.23
CA VAL A 198 3.02 -1.45 4.71
C VAL A 198 1.96 -2.31 5.39
N HIS A 199 1.62 -1.95 6.62
CA HIS A 199 0.56 -2.60 7.39
C HIS A 199 -0.57 -1.59 7.62
N GLN A 200 -1.78 -1.91 7.17
CA GLN A 200 -2.97 -1.08 7.33
C GLN A 200 -4.12 -1.94 7.85
N SER A 201 -4.49 -1.77 9.11
CA SER A 201 -5.51 -2.60 9.77
C SER A 201 -5.22 -4.11 9.62
N VAL A 202 -6.00 -4.84 8.83
CA VAL A 202 -5.83 -6.27 8.55
C VAL A 202 -5.04 -6.55 7.27
N ILE A 203 -4.70 -5.51 6.50
CA ILE A 203 -3.96 -5.61 5.25
C ILE A 203 -2.46 -5.49 5.53
N PHE A 204 -1.69 -6.46 5.04
CA PHE A 204 -0.24 -6.42 5.08
C PHE A 204 0.31 -6.52 3.66
N THR A 205 1.00 -5.48 3.19
CA THR A 205 1.62 -5.46 1.86
C THR A 205 3.14 -5.48 1.99
N VAL A 206 3.79 -6.39 1.27
CA VAL A 206 5.23 -6.60 1.28
C VAL A 206 5.84 -6.27 -0.08
N TYR A 207 6.99 -5.61 -0.05
CA TYR A 207 7.74 -5.12 -1.21
C TYR A 207 9.10 -5.82 -1.31
N ASN A 208 9.07 -7.14 -1.52
CA ASN A 208 10.28 -7.99 -1.45
C ASN A 208 11.20 -7.87 -2.68
N ARG A 209 10.69 -7.41 -3.83
CA ARG A 209 11.52 -7.15 -5.01
C ARG A 209 11.35 -5.71 -5.44
N THR A 210 12.45 -4.97 -5.46
CA THR A 210 12.51 -3.58 -5.91
C THR A 210 13.48 -3.46 -7.09
N GLY A 211 13.37 -2.36 -7.82
CA GLY A 211 14.28 -2.03 -8.90
C GLY A 211 14.29 -0.53 -9.14
N LYS A 212 15.28 -0.05 -9.90
CA LYS A 212 15.38 1.36 -10.23
C LYS A 212 14.44 1.67 -11.40
N PHE A 213 13.57 2.66 -11.23
CA PHE A 213 12.78 3.26 -12.30
C PHE A 213 12.97 4.77 -12.24
N ARG A 214 13.53 5.32 -13.32
CA ARG A 214 14.08 6.69 -13.32
C ARG A 214 15.05 6.85 -12.15
N ASP A 215 14.85 7.84 -11.29
CA ASP A 215 15.72 8.14 -10.16
C ASP A 215 15.24 7.55 -8.83
N ALA A 216 14.20 6.70 -8.82
CA ALA A 216 13.67 6.08 -7.61
C ALA A 216 13.80 4.56 -7.59
N TYR A 217 13.94 3.99 -6.38
CA TYR A 217 13.68 2.57 -6.16
C TYR A 217 12.19 2.34 -5.98
N VAL A 218 11.60 1.58 -6.91
CA VAL A 218 10.17 1.24 -6.94
C VAL A 218 9.99 -0.27 -6.78
N PRO A 219 8.83 -0.72 -6.30
CA PRO A 219 8.55 -2.13 -6.19
C PRO A 219 8.30 -2.75 -7.57
N LEU A 220 8.92 -3.90 -7.79
CA LEU A 220 8.70 -4.76 -8.96
C LEU A 220 7.91 -6.01 -8.59
N ARG A 221 7.72 -6.30 -7.30
CA ARG A 221 6.82 -7.33 -6.80
C ARG A 221 6.16 -6.85 -5.52
N VAL A 222 4.85 -6.99 -5.45
CA VAL A 222 4.06 -6.80 -4.24
C VAL A 222 3.33 -8.07 -3.88
N GLU A 223 3.27 -8.35 -2.58
CA GLU A 223 2.44 -9.41 -2.01
C GLU A 223 1.56 -8.79 -0.95
N THR A 224 0.25 -8.86 -1.13
CA THR A 224 -0.73 -8.35 -0.18
C THR A 224 -1.46 -9.51 0.48
N ALA A 225 -1.39 -9.52 1.80
CA ALA A 225 -2.02 -10.47 2.70
C ALA A 225 -3.16 -9.81 3.47
N ILE A 226 -4.15 -10.61 3.85
CA ILE A 226 -5.16 -10.25 4.84
C ILE A 226 -5.10 -11.26 5.97
N SER A 227 -5.09 -10.76 7.21
CA SER A 227 -5.00 -11.61 8.40
C SER A 227 -3.82 -12.59 8.32
N ASN A 228 -2.67 -12.12 7.81
CA ASN A 228 -1.41 -12.84 7.61
C ASN A 228 -1.43 -13.99 6.57
N GLN A 229 -2.48 -14.16 5.79
CA GLN A 229 -2.47 -15.09 4.66
C GLN A 229 -2.19 -14.32 3.36
N PRO A 230 -1.13 -14.65 2.59
CA PRO A 230 -0.88 -14.00 1.31
C PRO A 230 -2.04 -14.31 0.36
N VAL A 231 -2.72 -13.27 -0.11
CA VAL A 231 -3.93 -13.41 -0.93
C VAL A 231 -3.63 -13.08 -2.38
N VAL A 232 -2.89 -12.00 -2.63
CA VAL A 232 -2.55 -11.54 -3.98
C VAL A 232 -1.05 -11.28 -4.10
N SER A 233 -0.48 -11.69 -5.23
CA SER A 233 0.85 -11.29 -5.67
C SER A 233 0.76 -10.64 -7.04
N VAL A 234 1.48 -9.53 -7.22
CA VAL A 234 1.62 -8.85 -8.52
C VAL A 234 3.10 -8.70 -8.82
N ASN A 235 3.48 -9.12 -10.01
CA ASN A 235 4.86 -9.18 -10.48
C ASN A 235 5.01 -8.33 -11.73
N VAL A 236 5.71 -7.21 -11.61
CA VAL A 236 6.03 -6.32 -12.74
C VAL A 236 7.01 -7.05 -13.67
N GLN A 237 6.62 -7.18 -14.93
CA GLN A 237 7.44 -7.78 -15.99
C GLN A 237 8.12 -6.71 -16.83
N LYS A 238 7.43 -5.59 -17.05
CA LYS A 238 7.90 -4.45 -17.83
C LYS A 238 7.47 -3.15 -17.15
N LEU A 239 8.39 -2.20 -17.04
CA LEU A 239 8.12 -0.86 -16.55
C LEU A 239 9.03 0.13 -17.29
N GLU A 240 8.43 1.05 -18.03
CA GLU A 240 9.17 1.99 -18.87
C GLU A 240 8.51 3.37 -18.90
N GLN A 241 9.33 4.38 -19.24
CA GLN A 241 8.80 5.66 -19.66
C GLN A 241 8.24 5.47 -21.06
N GLY A 242 7.00 5.84 -21.33
CA GLY A 242 6.51 5.60 -22.68
C GLY A 242 5.05 5.91 -22.90
N ILE A 243 4.85 6.65 -23.98
CA ILE A 243 3.57 6.97 -24.61
C ILE A 243 3.30 5.80 -25.55
N GLY A 244 2.29 4.99 -25.22
CA GLY A 244 1.76 3.98 -26.11
C GLY A 244 1.13 4.62 -27.34
N ASP A 245 0.66 3.79 -28.26
CA ASP A 245 -0.23 4.28 -29.31
C ASP A 245 -1.45 4.93 -28.65
N LYS A 246 -1.79 6.17 -29.03
CA LYS A 246 -2.98 6.86 -28.51
C LYS A 246 -4.27 6.15 -28.90
N SER A 247 -4.24 5.23 -29.88
CA SER A 247 -5.35 4.31 -30.14
C SER A 247 -5.77 3.48 -28.91
N LEU A 248 -4.89 3.32 -27.92
CA LEU A 248 -5.24 2.72 -26.63
C LEU A 248 -6.27 3.54 -25.83
N LEU A 249 -6.55 4.79 -26.21
CA LEU A 249 -7.58 5.64 -25.63
C LEU A 249 -8.91 5.62 -26.38
N ASP A 250 -9.00 4.82 -27.46
CA ASP A 250 -10.24 4.63 -28.19
C ASP A 250 -11.23 3.82 -27.33
N ILE A 251 -12.49 4.26 -27.32
CA ILE A 251 -13.54 3.60 -26.55
C ILE A 251 -13.85 2.25 -27.21
N PRO A 252 -13.63 1.12 -26.53
CA PRO A 252 -13.85 -0.18 -27.15
C PRO A 252 -15.34 -0.42 -27.36
N SER A 253 -15.69 -1.14 -28.43
CA SER A 253 -17.08 -1.49 -28.70
C SER A 253 -17.69 -2.25 -27.52
N GLY A 254 -18.90 -1.86 -27.11
CA GLY A 254 -19.60 -2.44 -25.97
C GLY A 254 -19.12 -1.95 -24.59
N ALA A 255 -18.25 -0.94 -24.54
CA ALA A 255 -17.90 -0.29 -23.28
C ALA A 255 -19.06 0.54 -22.72
N GLN A 256 -19.16 0.58 -21.40
CA GLN A 256 -20.12 1.39 -20.65
C GLN A 256 -19.39 2.52 -19.94
N LYS A 257 -20.01 3.70 -19.89
CA LYS A 257 -19.43 4.85 -19.18
C LYS A 257 -19.58 4.67 -17.66
N ILE A 258 -18.49 4.83 -16.92
CA ILE A 258 -18.50 4.89 -15.45
C ILE A 258 -18.78 6.33 -15.04
N GLU A 259 -19.93 6.57 -14.42
CA GLU A 259 -20.31 7.93 -14.00
C GLU A 259 -19.47 8.43 -12.83
N ASP A 260 -18.92 7.53 -11.99
CA ASP A 260 -18.07 7.88 -10.85
C ASP A 260 -17.07 6.76 -10.51
N GLU A 261 -15.78 7.06 -10.58
CA GLU A 261 -14.76 6.17 -10.02
C GLU A 261 -14.86 6.19 -8.49
N ALA A 262 -14.95 5.02 -7.87
CA ALA A 262 -14.96 4.94 -6.41
C ALA A 262 -13.56 5.20 -5.85
N VAL A 263 -13.43 6.24 -5.02
CA VAL A 263 -12.18 6.55 -4.31
C VAL A 263 -12.04 5.59 -3.12
N VAL A 264 -10.85 5.03 -2.93
CA VAL A 264 -10.57 4.25 -1.71
C VAL A 264 -10.50 5.22 -0.53
N ALA A 265 -11.43 5.11 0.42
CA ALA A 265 -11.43 5.99 1.58
C ALA A 265 -10.36 5.54 2.60
N PRO A 266 -9.54 6.47 3.12
CA PRO A 266 -8.52 6.16 4.10
C PRO A 266 -9.08 5.84 5.50
N VAL A 267 -10.33 6.21 5.78
CA VAL A 267 -10.96 6.11 7.11
C VAL A 267 -12.28 5.33 7.02
N GLU A 268 -12.61 4.59 8.09
CA GLU A 268 -13.92 3.95 8.24
C GLU A 268 -15.06 4.94 7.98
N VAL A 269 -15.86 4.70 6.95
CA VAL A 269 -17.06 5.50 6.70
C VAL A 269 -18.04 5.22 7.85
N LYS A 270 -18.37 6.25 8.64
CA LYS A 270 -19.28 6.11 9.77
C LYS A 270 -20.68 5.75 9.27
N SER A 271 -21.10 4.51 9.48
CA SER A 271 -22.46 4.05 9.19
C SER A 271 -23.47 4.66 10.18
N SER A 272 -24.65 5.05 9.68
CA SER A 272 -25.76 5.58 10.50
C SER A 272 -26.66 4.49 11.07
N LYS A 273 -26.68 3.30 10.44
CA LYS A 273 -27.52 2.15 10.83
C LYS A 273 -26.76 0.84 10.64
N LYS A 274 -25.95 0.44 11.63
CA LYS A 274 -25.30 -0.87 11.68
C LYS A 274 -26.23 -1.87 12.37
N ILE A 275 -26.97 -2.65 11.58
CA ILE A 275 -27.56 -3.89 12.09
C ILE A 275 -26.41 -4.91 12.11
N PRO A 276 -26.05 -5.50 13.25
CA PRO A 276 -25.01 -6.53 13.27
C PRO A 276 -25.51 -7.77 12.52
N PRO A 277 -24.62 -8.51 11.83
CA PRO A 277 -25.03 -9.72 11.15
C PRO A 277 -25.39 -10.80 12.17
N GLU A 278 -26.47 -11.51 11.90
CA GLU A 278 -26.88 -12.65 12.72
C GLU A 278 -25.83 -13.77 12.61
N TYR A 279 -25.51 -14.43 13.72
CA TYR A 279 -24.62 -15.60 13.73
C TYR A 279 -25.42 -16.82 13.25
N PRO A 280 -25.11 -17.39 12.07
CA PRO A 280 -25.86 -18.53 11.56
C PRO A 280 -25.87 -19.70 12.52
N MET A 281 -27.04 -20.27 12.80
CA MET A 281 -27.18 -21.42 13.71
C MET A 281 -26.26 -22.58 13.34
N MET A 282 -26.15 -22.90 12.04
CA MET A 282 -25.25 -23.96 11.55
C MET A 282 -23.77 -23.66 11.80
N ALA A 283 -23.36 -22.40 11.69
CA ALA A 283 -21.98 -22.01 11.98
C ALA A 283 -21.70 -22.10 13.48
N ARG A 284 -22.65 -21.67 14.31
CA ARG A 284 -22.57 -21.76 15.76
C ARG A 284 -22.53 -23.21 16.26
N SER A 285 -23.41 -24.08 15.76
CA SER A 285 -23.43 -25.50 16.12
C SER A 285 -22.17 -26.25 15.68
N SER A 286 -21.57 -25.83 14.56
CA SER A 286 -20.33 -26.39 14.03
C SER A 286 -19.07 -25.74 14.59
N HIS A 287 -19.19 -24.87 15.61
CA HIS A 287 -18.08 -24.15 16.24
C HIS A 287 -17.21 -23.32 15.26
N ILE A 288 -17.81 -22.84 14.16
CA ILE A 288 -17.12 -22.04 13.14
C ILE A 288 -17.09 -20.58 13.62
N SER A 289 -15.91 -20.06 13.90
CA SER A 289 -15.64 -18.68 14.31
C SER A 289 -14.60 -18.02 13.39
N GLY A 290 -14.38 -16.71 13.57
CA GLY A 290 -13.33 -15.96 12.89
C GLY A 290 -13.80 -14.64 12.28
N THR A 291 -12.92 -14.06 11.46
CA THR A 291 -13.11 -12.70 10.93
C THR A 291 -13.49 -12.74 9.45
N VAL A 292 -14.58 -12.05 9.11
CA VAL A 292 -14.99 -11.78 7.73
C VAL A 292 -14.56 -10.36 7.36
N VAL A 293 -13.90 -10.22 6.21
CA VAL A 293 -13.47 -8.95 5.64
C VAL A 293 -14.18 -8.75 4.30
N LEU A 294 -14.94 -7.68 4.18
CA LEU A 294 -15.71 -7.32 2.99
C LEU A 294 -15.22 -5.99 2.42
N ALA A 295 -14.98 -5.92 1.11
CA ALA A 295 -14.80 -4.67 0.40
C ALA A 295 -16.18 -4.15 -0.04
N VAL A 296 -16.49 -2.92 0.34
CA VAL A 296 -17.81 -2.31 0.13
C VAL A 296 -17.65 -1.06 -0.73
N THR A 297 -18.46 -0.96 -1.78
CA THR A 297 -18.60 0.27 -2.58
C THR A 297 -19.86 1.00 -2.12
N ILE A 298 -19.70 2.23 -1.65
CA ILE A 298 -20.75 3.11 -1.10
C ILE A 298 -20.90 4.29 -2.06
N ASP A 299 -22.13 4.57 -2.49
CA ASP A 299 -22.41 5.71 -3.37
C ASP A 299 -22.49 7.03 -2.59
N ARG A 300 -22.58 8.15 -3.31
CA ARG A 300 -22.61 9.50 -2.71
C ARG A 300 -23.77 9.71 -1.72
N ASP A 301 -24.89 9.04 -1.94
CA ASP A 301 -26.06 9.06 -1.06
C ASP A 301 -25.90 8.20 0.20
N GLY A 302 -24.76 7.50 0.34
CA GLY A 302 -24.47 6.59 1.44
C GLY A 302 -25.03 5.18 1.26
N VAL A 303 -25.61 4.84 0.10
CA VAL A 303 -26.15 3.51 -0.19
C VAL A 303 -25.04 2.56 -0.64
N VAL A 304 -25.06 1.32 -0.15
CA VAL A 304 -24.13 0.27 -0.59
C VAL A 304 -24.50 -0.22 -2.00
N LYS A 305 -23.57 -0.12 -2.95
CA LYS A 305 -23.74 -0.56 -4.34
C LYS A 305 -23.13 -1.92 -4.63
N ALA A 306 -22.02 -2.25 -3.97
CA ALA A 306 -21.36 -3.54 -4.16
C ALA A 306 -20.73 -4.00 -2.85
N VAL A 307 -20.75 -5.31 -2.63
CA VAL A 307 -20.09 -5.99 -1.51
C VAL A 307 -19.32 -7.17 -2.09
N GLU A 308 -18.02 -7.18 -1.89
CA GLU A 308 -17.09 -8.20 -2.35
C GLU A 308 -16.45 -8.86 -1.12
N PRO A 309 -16.67 -10.17 -0.89
CA PRO A 309 -15.93 -10.90 0.13
C PRO A 309 -14.44 -10.97 -0.20
N VAL A 310 -13.61 -10.54 0.74
CA VAL A 310 -12.16 -10.47 0.55
C VAL A 310 -11.45 -11.57 1.33
N ALA A 311 -11.86 -11.78 2.58
CA ALA A 311 -11.37 -12.87 3.42
C ALA A 311 -12.51 -13.37 4.31
N SER A 312 -12.57 -14.68 4.51
CA SER A 312 -13.56 -15.30 5.41
C SER A 312 -13.13 -16.71 5.78
N PRO A 313 -13.35 -17.15 7.03
CA PRO A 313 -13.05 -18.52 7.45
C PRO A 313 -14.07 -19.53 6.89
N ASN A 314 -15.29 -19.09 6.54
CA ASN A 314 -16.34 -20.00 6.10
C ASN A 314 -17.44 -19.28 5.31
N ARG A 315 -18.03 -20.00 4.35
CA ARG A 315 -19.14 -19.50 3.53
C ARG A 315 -20.38 -19.09 4.33
N LEU A 316 -20.73 -19.79 5.41
CA LEU A 316 -21.88 -19.45 6.25
C LEU A 316 -21.74 -18.05 6.86
N LEU A 317 -20.55 -17.71 7.37
CA LEU A 317 -20.28 -16.37 7.92
C LEU A 317 -20.23 -15.31 6.82
N THR A 318 -19.70 -15.70 5.65
CA THR A 318 -19.63 -14.84 4.45
C THR A 318 -21.02 -14.40 4.00
N ASP A 319 -21.94 -15.36 3.85
CA ASP A 319 -23.30 -15.13 3.37
C ASP A 319 -24.06 -14.24 4.37
N ALA A 320 -23.99 -14.55 5.67
CA ALA A 320 -24.64 -13.76 6.73
C ALA A 320 -24.11 -12.31 6.80
N SER A 321 -22.80 -12.14 6.70
CA SER A 321 -22.17 -10.81 6.69
C SER A 321 -22.57 -10.01 5.45
N THR A 322 -22.55 -10.65 4.28
CA THR A 322 -22.81 -10.01 3.00
C THR A 322 -24.25 -9.53 2.90
N GLU A 323 -25.22 -10.34 3.34
CA GLU A 323 -26.64 -9.97 3.32
C GLU A 323 -26.95 -8.74 4.16
N VAL A 324 -26.32 -8.65 5.34
CA VAL A 324 -26.55 -7.55 6.28
C VAL A 324 -25.84 -6.28 5.82
N VAL A 325 -24.58 -6.39 5.38
CA VAL A 325 -23.80 -5.22 4.91
C VAL A 325 -24.40 -4.60 3.65
N LYS A 326 -25.00 -5.39 2.75
CA LYS A 326 -25.77 -4.87 1.61
C LYS A 326 -26.92 -3.95 2.00
N ARG A 327 -27.46 -4.10 3.22
CA ARG A 327 -28.59 -3.31 3.74
C ARG A 327 -28.14 -2.13 4.60
N TRP A 328 -26.84 -1.97 4.84
CA TRP A 328 -26.34 -0.86 5.63
C TRP A 328 -26.50 0.46 4.87
N GLN A 329 -26.86 1.49 5.63
CA GLN A 329 -26.86 2.87 5.15
C GLN A 329 -25.71 3.62 5.84
N TYR A 330 -24.98 4.39 5.06
CA TYR A 330 -23.96 5.30 5.54
C TYR A 330 -24.50 6.73 5.55
N LYS A 331 -23.95 7.58 6.41
CA LYS A 331 -24.26 9.01 6.43
C LYS A 331 -23.74 9.62 5.12
N GLY A 332 -24.65 9.87 4.17
CA GLY A 332 -24.34 10.42 2.83
C GLY A 332 -24.08 11.92 2.83
N ASP A 333 -24.40 12.61 3.93
CA ASP A 333 -24.10 14.02 4.20
C ASP A 333 -22.59 14.24 4.40
N GLY A 334 -21.80 14.03 3.36
CA GLY A 334 -20.36 14.27 3.36
C GLY A 334 -19.53 13.53 2.31
N LEU A 335 -20.12 12.58 1.55
CA LEU A 335 -19.39 11.88 0.49
C LEU A 335 -19.39 12.70 -0.81
N SER A 336 -18.26 13.31 -1.14
CA SER A 336 -18.09 14.08 -2.39
C SER A 336 -18.04 13.19 -3.64
N SER A 337 -17.77 11.90 -3.46
CA SER A 337 -17.66 10.89 -4.52
C SER A 337 -18.03 9.52 -3.97
N ARG A 338 -18.21 8.53 -4.86
CA ARG A 338 -18.35 7.13 -4.49
C ARG A 338 -17.11 6.66 -3.74
N VAL A 339 -17.28 5.86 -2.71
CA VAL A 339 -16.20 5.40 -1.83
C VAL A 339 -16.10 3.88 -1.84
N ARG A 340 -14.87 3.36 -1.84
CA ARG A 340 -14.56 1.96 -1.49
C ARG A 340 -13.89 1.89 -0.13
N THR A 341 -14.37 1.00 0.73
CA THR A 341 -13.82 0.80 2.07
C THR A 341 -13.89 -0.67 2.48
N LEU A 342 -13.21 -1.04 3.57
CA LEU A 342 -13.28 -2.38 4.15
C LEU A 342 -14.21 -2.39 5.36
N VAL A 343 -15.02 -3.44 5.46
CA VAL A 343 -15.84 -3.77 6.62
C VAL A 343 -15.31 -5.07 7.22
N ILE A 344 -14.97 -5.02 8.51
CA ILE A 344 -14.43 -6.15 9.27
C ILE A 344 -15.51 -6.59 10.28
N ILE A 345 -15.89 -7.86 10.23
CA ILE A 345 -16.90 -8.46 11.11
C ILE A 345 -16.26 -9.65 11.82
N ASN A 346 -16.30 -9.65 13.15
CA ASN A 346 -15.75 -10.72 13.97
C ASN A 346 -16.88 -11.60 14.52
N TYR A 347 -16.81 -12.91 14.28
CA TYR A 347 -17.66 -13.91 14.90
C TYR A 347 -16.88 -14.65 15.97
N SER A 348 -17.31 -14.53 17.22
CA SER A 348 -16.76 -15.29 18.34
C SER A 348 -17.86 -16.09 19.01
N ILE A 349 -17.53 -17.29 19.44
CA ILE A 349 -18.37 -18.09 20.32
C ILE A 349 -18.03 -17.59 21.72
N GLY A 350 -19.02 -17.05 22.45
CA GLY A 350 -18.82 -16.72 23.86
C GLY A 350 -18.55 -17.99 24.64
N ASP A 351 -17.54 -17.95 25.52
CA ASP A 351 -17.20 -19.05 26.43
C ASP A 351 -18.38 -19.48 27.32
#